data_AF-G9K6J9-F1
#
_entry.id   AF-G9K6J9-F1
#
_cell.length_a   1.000
_cell.length_b   1.000
_cell.length_c   1.000
_cell.angle_alpha   90.00
_cell.angle_beta   90.00
_cell.angle_gamma   90.00
#
_symmetry.space_group_name_H-M   'P 1'
#
loop_
_entity.id
_entity.type
_entity.pdbx_description
1 polymer ?
#
loop_
_entity_poly.entity_id
_entity_poly.type
_entity_poly.pdbx_seq_one_letter_code
_entity_poly.pdbx_strand_id
1 'polypeptide(L)'
;MAEAALDAVRRELREFPAAARELSVPPAVPYLDEPPTPLHFYRDWVCPNRPCIIRNALQHWPALRKWSFPYLRATVGSTEVSVAVTPDGYADAVRADRFVMPAERRLPLNHVLDVLEGHARHPGVLYVQKQCSNLPTELPQLLPDLESHVPWASEALGKMPDAVNFWLGEAAAVTSLHKDHYENLYCVVSGEKRFLLHPPSDRPFIPYELYTPATYQLTEEDSFEIVDEEAMEK
;
A
#
# COMPACT_ATOMS: atom_id res chain seq x y z
N MET A 1 43.54 14.50 4.92
CA MET A 1 42.82 15.11 3.76
C MET A 1 41.59 14.31 3.37
N ALA A 2 41.70 12.99 3.15
CA ALA A 2 40.54 12.14 2.78
C ALA A 2 39.43 12.10 3.86
N GLU A 3 39.80 11.99 5.13
CA GLU A 3 38.83 11.97 6.24
C GLU A 3 38.06 13.30 6.36
N ALA A 4 38.77 14.43 6.29
CA ALA A 4 38.14 15.75 6.29
C ALA A 4 37.19 15.96 5.10
N ALA A 5 37.53 15.44 3.92
CA ALA A 5 36.66 15.48 2.75
C ALA A 5 35.41 14.60 2.95
N LEU A 6 35.56 13.41 3.53
CA LEU A 6 34.45 12.52 3.85
C LEU A 6 33.50 13.14 4.89
N ASP A 7 34.03 13.83 5.90
CA ASP A 7 33.22 14.51 6.89
C ASP A 7 32.47 15.71 6.32
N ALA A 8 33.08 16.43 5.37
CA ALA A 8 32.37 17.46 4.61
C ALA A 8 31.18 16.86 3.84
N VAL A 9 31.38 15.75 3.11
CA VAL A 9 30.29 15.05 2.41
C VAL A 9 29.19 14.60 3.37
N ARG A 10 29.56 14.02 4.52
CA ARG A 10 28.59 13.61 5.56
C ARG A 10 27.79 14.79 6.08
N ARG A 11 28.40 15.96 6.26
CA ARG A 11 27.70 17.17 6.70
C ARG A 11 26.65 17.59 5.67
N GLU A 12 27.03 17.71 4.39
CA GLU A 12 26.09 18.10 3.33
C GLU A 12 24.91 17.11 3.24
N LEU A 13 25.16 15.80 3.36
CA LEU A 13 24.11 14.77 3.37
C LEU A 13 23.17 14.85 4.58
N ARG A 14 23.65 15.32 5.74
CA ARG A 14 22.82 15.49 6.94
C ARG A 14 22.01 16.79 6.90
N GLU A 15 22.53 17.84 6.28
CA GLU A 15 21.84 19.14 6.18
C GLU A 15 20.80 19.13 5.04
N PHE A 16 21.05 18.37 3.97
CA PHE A 16 20.18 18.31 2.79
C PHE A 16 18.70 17.98 3.08
N PRO A 17 18.33 16.99 3.92
CA PRO A 17 16.93 16.68 4.18
C PRO A 17 16.15 17.84 4.79
N ALA A 18 16.80 18.66 5.63
CA ALA A 18 16.20 19.87 6.22
C ALA A 18 16.07 20.98 5.15
N ALA A 19 17.13 21.25 4.39
CA ALA A 19 17.08 22.24 3.31
C ALA A 19 16.02 21.91 2.25
N ALA A 20 15.90 20.64 1.87
CA ALA A 20 14.91 20.18 0.91
C ALA A 20 13.48 20.36 1.42
N ARG A 21 13.18 19.94 2.65
CA ARG A 21 11.82 20.05 3.20
C ARG A 21 11.40 21.51 3.42
N GLU A 22 12.31 22.36 3.89
CA GLU A 22 12.04 23.79 4.10
C GLU A 22 11.68 24.52 2.80
N LEU A 23 12.29 24.11 1.69
CA LEU A 23 12.01 24.68 0.37
C LEU A 23 10.75 24.09 -0.26
N SER A 24 10.57 22.76 -0.17
CA SER A 24 9.65 22.05 -1.06
C SER A 24 8.67 21.08 -0.43
N VAL A 25 8.71 20.78 0.87
CA VAL A 25 7.79 19.79 1.48
C VAL A 25 6.93 20.48 2.55
N PRO A 26 5.60 20.58 2.35
CA PRO A 26 4.74 21.21 3.34
C PRO A 26 4.73 20.39 4.65
N PRO A 27 4.57 21.04 5.82
CA PRO A 27 4.60 20.36 7.12
C PRO A 27 3.38 19.48 7.39
N ALA A 28 2.32 19.62 6.58
CA ALA A 28 1.12 18.79 6.62
C ALA A 28 0.67 18.49 5.20
N VAL A 29 0.01 17.34 5.00
CA VAL A 29 -0.55 16.97 3.69
C VAL A 29 -1.75 17.89 3.40
N PRO A 30 -1.68 18.74 2.36
CA PRO A 30 -2.76 19.66 2.02
C PRO A 30 -3.95 18.93 1.41
N TYR A 31 -5.13 19.55 1.55
CA TYR A 31 -6.37 19.09 0.95
C TYR A 31 -6.74 19.94 -0.26
N LEU A 32 -7.21 19.29 -1.32
CA LEU A 32 -7.97 19.90 -2.41
C LEU A 32 -9.45 19.59 -2.20
N ASP A 33 -10.32 20.58 -2.35
CA ASP A 33 -11.76 20.38 -2.16
C ASP A 33 -12.42 19.67 -3.36
N GLU A 34 -11.78 19.66 -4.52
CA GLU A 34 -12.27 19.03 -5.75
C GLU A 34 -11.10 18.53 -6.63
N PRO A 35 -11.35 17.65 -7.62
CA PRO A 35 -10.34 17.20 -8.55
C PRO A 35 -9.62 18.34 -9.29
N PRO A 36 -8.28 18.34 -9.33
CA PRO A 36 -7.53 19.34 -10.08
C PRO A 36 -7.67 19.13 -11.60
N THR A 37 -7.39 20.17 -12.38
CA THR A 37 -7.13 19.99 -13.81
C THR A 37 -5.84 19.19 -14.03
N PRO A 38 -5.68 18.47 -15.15
CA PRO A 38 -4.46 17.72 -15.43
C PRO A 38 -3.17 18.56 -15.34
N LEU A 39 -3.21 19.80 -15.85
CA LEU A 39 -2.09 20.74 -15.78
C LEU A 39 -1.74 21.12 -14.33
N HIS A 40 -2.74 21.45 -13.52
CA HIS A 40 -2.52 21.77 -12.11
C HIS A 40 -2.05 20.56 -11.32
N PHE A 41 -2.59 19.38 -11.60
CA PHE A 41 -2.15 18.15 -10.96
C PHE A 41 -0.65 17.91 -11.20
N TYR A 42 -0.23 17.99 -12.47
CA TYR A 42 1.16 17.76 -12.82
C TYR A 42 2.10 18.83 -12.25
N ARG A 43 1.75 20.11 -12.39
CA ARG A 43 2.58 21.24 -11.96
C ARG A 43 2.73 21.32 -10.44
N ASP A 44 1.64 21.12 -9.70
CA ASP A 44 1.58 21.47 -8.28
C ASP A 44 1.87 20.28 -7.36
N TRP A 45 1.72 19.03 -7.86
CA TRP A 45 1.86 17.81 -7.06
C TRP A 45 2.85 16.81 -7.63
N VAL A 46 2.68 16.37 -8.88
CA VAL A 46 3.52 15.34 -9.50
C VAL A 46 4.97 15.82 -9.66
N CYS A 47 5.17 16.91 -10.42
CA CYS A 47 6.49 17.47 -10.69
C CYS A 47 7.28 17.84 -9.42
N PRO A 48 6.70 18.55 -8.42
CA PRO A 48 7.40 18.84 -7.17
C PRO A 48 7.44 17.66 -6.19
N ASN A 49 6.87 16.50 -6.54
CA ASN A 49 6.81 15.29 -5.75
C ASN A 49 6.21 15.50 -4.35
N ARG A 50 5.00 16.04 -4.30
CA ARG A 50 4.27 16.40 -3.07
C ARG A 50 2.97 15.62 -2.93
N PRO A 51 2.67 15.07 -1.74
CA PRO A 51 1.38 14.44 -1.49
C PRO A 51 0.27 15.49 -1.33
N CYS A 52 -0.96 15.11 -1.67
CA CYS A 52 -2.18 15.83 -1.32
C CYS A 52 -3.34 14.85 -1.09
N ILE A 53 -4.40 15.32 -0.43
CA ILE A 53 -5.67 14.60 -0.34
C ILE A 53 -6.70 15.32 -1.20
N ILE A 54 -7.30 14.63 -2.16
CA ILE A 54 -8.30 15.20 -3.07
C ILE A 54 -9.67 14.77 -2.60
N ARG A 55 -10.44 15.74 -2.11
CA ARG A 55 -11.85 15.55 -1.75
C ARG A 55 -12.70 15.60 -3.01
N ASN A 56 -13.90 15.07 -2.86
CA ASN A 56 -14.91 15.11 -3.89
C ASN A 56 -14.51 14.55 -5.27
N ALA A 57 -13.59 13.59 -5.27
CA ALA A 57 -13.09 12.95 -6.49
C ALA A 57 -13.76 11.61 -6.82
N LEU A 58 -14.62 11.08 -5.94
CA LEU A 58 -15.11 9.69 -6.02
C LEU A 58 -16.65 9.59 -6.02
N GLN A 59 -17.40 10.70 -5.92
CA GLN A 59 -18.86 10.72 -5.78
C GLN A 59 -19.61 10.00 -6.89
N HIS A 60 -19.03 9.96 -8.07
CA HIS A 60 -19.58 9.30 -9.25
C HIS A 60 -19.40 7.78 -9.20
N TRP A 61 -18.53 7.23 -8.35
CA TRP A 61 -18.37 5.78 -8.18
C TRP A 61 -19.55 5.20 -7.40
N PRO A 62 -20.32 4.25 -7.97
CA PRO A 62 -21.34 3.51 -7.23
C PRO A 62 -20.82 2.86 -5.94
N ALA A 63 -19.53 2.49 -5.91
CA ALA A 63 -18.87 1.87 -4.77
C ALA A 63 -19.08 2.63 -3.45
N LEU A 64 -19.02 3.97 -3.44
CA LEU A 64 -19.21 4.78 -2.22
C LEU A 64 -20.58 4.59 -1.55
N ARG A 65 -21.58 4.14 -2.30
CA ARG A 65 -22.94 3.89 -1.79
C ARG A 65 -23.23 2.41 -1.62
N LYS A 66 -22.62 1.56 -2.46
CA LYS A 66 -22.90 0.12 -2.53
C LYS A 66 -22.00 -0.70 -1.63
N TRP A 67 -20.71 -0.39 -1.56
CA TRP A 67 -19.72 -1.27 -0.94
C TRP A 67 -19.83 -1.26 0.58
N SER A 68 -20.49 -2.31 1.06
CA SER A 68 -20.65 -2.71 2.45
C SER A 68 -20.36 -4.20 2.53
N PHE A 69 -20.07 -4.72 3.72
CA PHE A 69 -19.84 -6.17 3.88
C PHE A 69 -21.01 -7.02 3.36
N PRO A 70 -22.29 -6.69 3.61
CA PRO A 70 -23.42 -7.41 3.01
C PRO A 70 -23.41 -7.39 1.47
N TYR A 71 -23.08 -6.25 0.86
CA TYR A 71 -22.98 -6.14 -0.59
C TYR A 71 -21.84 -6.98 -1.18
N LEU A 72 -20.65 -6.90 -0.57
CA LEU A 72 -19.49 -7.70 -1.00
C LEU A 72 -19.78 -9.19 -0.86
N ARG A 73 -20.39 -9.61 0.25
CA ARG A 73 -20.87 -10.98 0.51
C ARG A 73 -21.85 -11.45 -0.57
N ALA A 74 -22.82 -10.63 -0.94
CA ALA A 74 -23.81 -10.97 -1.96
C ALA A 74 -23.23 -11.00 -3.39
N THR A 75 -22.23 -10.16 -3.68
CA THR A 75 -21.72 -9.96 -5.05
C THR A 75 -20.54 -10.86 -5.39
N VAL A 76 -19.58 -10.99 -4.47
CA VAL A 76 -18.29 -11.69 -4.67
C VAL A 76 -17.93 -12.57 -3.48
N GLY A 77 -18.87 -12.87 -2.59
CA GLY A 77 -18.61 -13.63 -1.37
C GLY A 77 -18.03 -15.03 -1.58
N SER A 78 -18.47 -15.73 -2.63
CA SER A 78 -17.95 -17.05 -3.00
C SER A 78 -16.67 -17.00 -3.82
N THR A 79 -16.22 -15.82 -4.24
CA THR A 79 -15.01 -15.66 -5.06
C THR A 79 -13.78 -15.89 -4.20
N GLU A 80 -12.89 -16.78 -4.66
CA GLU A 80 -11.60 -16.98 -4.01
C GLU A 80 -10.62 -15.86 -4.36
N VAL A 81 -10.04 -15.25 -3.34
CA VAL A 81 -9.06 -14.18 -3.45
C VAL A 81 -7.74 -14.58 -2.79
N SER A 82 -6.65 -13.95 -3.23
CA SER A 82 -5.36 -14.09 -2.58
C SER A 82 -5.32 -13.27 -1.28
N VAL A 83 -5.11 -13.92 -0.15
CA VAL A 83 -5.08 -13.32 1.19
C VAL A 83 -3.69 -13.49 1.79
N ALA A 84 -3.11 -12.39 2.24
CA ALA A 84 -1.91 -12.40 3.05
C ALA A 84 -2.29 -12.73 4.50
N VAL A 85 -1.58 -13.68 5.09
CA VAL A 85 -1.76 -14.11 6.47
C VAL A 85 -0.44 -13.92 7.22
N THR A 86 -0.49 -13.24 8.35
CA THR A 86 0.68 -12.98 9.20
C THR A 86 0.34 -13.24 10.66
N PRO A 87 1.28 -13.68 11.50
CA PRO A 87 1.00 -13.93 12.92
C PRO A 87 0.63 -12.65 13.70
N ASP A 88 1.18 -11.51 13.30
CA ASP A 88 1.16 -10.26 14.07
C ASP A 88 0.64 -9.04 13.30
N GLY A 89 0.22 -9.22 12.05
CA GLY A 89 -0.31 -8.17 11.19
C GLY A 89 0.71 -7.48 10.28
N TYR A 90 2.01 -7.82 10.37
CA TYR A 90 3.04 -7.16 9.60
C TYR A 90 3.55 -8.04 8.47
N ALA A 91 2.99 -7.83 7.28
CA ALA A 91 3.54 -8.38 6.04
C ALA A 91 4.78 -7.58 5.59
N ASP A 92 5.68 -8.24 4.86
CA ASP A 92 6.82 -7.60 4.20
C ASP A 92 7.65 -6.76 5.18
N ALA A 93 8.02 -7.39 6.30
CA ALA A 93 8.64 -6.71 7.42
C ALA A 93 9.88 -7.45 7.92
N VAL A 94 10.83 -6.69 8.44
CA VAL A 94 12.01 -7.27 9.08
C VAL A 94 11.61 -7.95 10.39
N ARG A 95 12.07 -9.19 10.57
CA ARG A 95 11.93 -9.97 11.80
C ARG A 95 13.29 -10.55 12.14
N ALA A 96 13.88 -10.06 13.22
CA ALA A 96 15.26 -10.34 13.60
C ALA A 96 16.23 -10.08 12.42
N ASP A 97 16.80 -11.13 11.84
CA ASP A 97 17.79 -11.11 10.77
C ASP A 97 17.21 -11.54 9.40
N ARG A 98 15.89 -11.49 9.24
CA ARG A 98 15.16 -11.83 8.00
C ARG A 98 14.22 -10.74 7.55
N PHE A 99 14.01 -10.65 6.24
CA PHE A 99 12.88 -9.93 5.65
C PHE A 99 11.78 -10.95 5.36
N VAL A 100 10.69 -10.90 6.10
CA VAL A 100 9.67 -11.95 6.10
C VAL A 100 8.43 -11.49 5.33
N MET A 101 8.13 -12.21 4.26
CA MET A 101 6.93 -12.09 3.44
C MET A 101 5.76 -12.83 4.08
N PRO A 102 4.51 -12.41 3.81
CA PRO A 102 3.33 -13.05 4.39
C PRO A 102 3.15 -14.48 3.86
N ALA A 103 2.44 -15.31 4.61
CA ALA A 103 1.91 -16.55 4.06
C ALA A 103 0.77 -16.20 3.08
N GLU A 104 0.78 -16.77 1.88
CA GLU A 104 -0.32 -16.60 0.94
C GLU A 104 -1.32 -17.76 1.04
N ARG A 105 -2.62 -17.41 1.09
CA ARG A 105 -3.73 -18.36 1.06
C ARG A 105 -4.78 -17.91 0.06
N ARG A 106 -5.39 -18.88 -0.61
CA ARG A 106 -6.59 -18.69 -1.44
C ARG A 106 -7.80 -18.94 -0.56
N LEU A 107 -8.58 -17.90 -0.27
CA LEU A 107 -9.76 -17.99 0.60
C LEU A 107 -10.98 -17.37 -0.08
N PRO A 108 -12.19 -17.92 0.11
CA PRO A 108 -13.41 -17.24 -0.32
C PRO A 108 -13.56 -15.92 0.45
N LEU A 109 -13.95 -14.84 -0.24
CA LEU A 109 -14.09 -13.52 0.39
C LEU A 109 -15.07 -13.54 1.58
N ASN A 110 -16.10 -14.40 1.55
CA ASN A 110 -17.01 -14.60 2.67
C ASN A 110 -16.30 -14.98 3.96
N HIS A 111 -15.29 -15.84 3.89
CA HIS A 111 -14.54 -16.24 5.08
C HIS A 111 -13.75 -15.06 5.64
N VAL A 112 -13.13 -14.26 4.78
CA VAL A 112 -12.44 -13.02 5.19
C VAL A 112 -13.42 -12.06 5.86
N LEU A 113 -14.62 -11.87 5.29
CA LEU A 113 -15.67 -11.04 5.88
C LEU A 113 -16.16 -11.59 7.22
N ASP A 114 -16.32 -12.92 7.36
CA ASP A 114 -16.71 -13.54 8.62
C ASP A 114 -15.67 -13.30 9.72
N VAL A 115 -14.37 -13.31 9.40
CA VAL A 115 -13.30 -12.96 10.34
C VAL A 115 -13.36 -11.48 10.71
N LEU A 116 -13.53 -10.58 9.73
CA LEU A 116 -13.62 -9.13 9.96
C LEU A 116 -14.83 -8.73 10.81
N GLU A 117 -15.95 -9.44 10.68
CA GLU A 117 -17.17 -9.24 11.47
C GLU A 117 -17.13 -9.95 12.84
N GLY A 118 -16.10 -10.76 13.11
CA GLY A 118 -15.99 -11.55 14.33
C GLY A 118 -16.90 -12.78 14.39
N HIS A 119 -17.48 -13.18 13.25
CA HIS A 119 -18.30 -14.39 13.11
C HIS A 119 -17.47 -15.68 12.96
N ALA A 120 -16.20 -15.56 12.56
CA ALA A 120 -15.25 -16.65 12.46
C ALA A 120 -13.91 -16.28 13.10
N ARG A 121 -13.11 -17.30 13.44
CA ARG A 121 -11.71 -17.15 13.86
C ARG A 121 -10.80 -17.69 12.77
N HIS A 122 -9.63 -17.09 12.63
CA HIS A 122 -8.55 -17.57 11.78
C HIS A 122 -7.22 -17.39 12.53
N PRO A 123 -6.24 -18.29 12.39
CA PRO A 123 -4.90 -18.07 12.93
C PRO A 123 -4.20 -16.89 12.23
N GLY A 124 -3.71 -15.94 13.00
CA GLY A 124 -3.07 -14.73 12.49
C GLY A 124 -4.05 -13.67 11.97
N VAL A 125 -3.50 -12.69 11.26
CA VAL A 125 -4.15 -11.49 10.76
C VAL A 125 -4.27 -11.57 9.24
N LEU A 126 -5.48 -11.34 8.73
CA LEU A 126 -5.84 -11.40 7.33
C LEU A 126 -5.81 -10.03 6.65
N TYR A 127 -5.21 -10.00 5.45
CA TYR A 127 -5.26 -8.83 4.58
C TYR A 127 -5.32 -9.23 3.10
N VAL A 128 -6.39 -8.84 2.40
CA VAL A 128 -6.45 -8.84 0.93
C VAL A 128 -5.65 -7.64 0.45
N GLN A 129 -4.40 -7.90 0.04
CA GLN A 129 -3.43 -6.84 -0.29
C GLN A 129 -2.59 -7.08 -1.55
N LYS A 130 -2.95 -8.06 -2.37
CA LYS A 130 -2.12 -8.43 -3.53
C LYS A 130 -2.03 -7.27 -4.53
N GLN A 131 -0.81 -6.76 -4.77
CA GLN A 131 -0.59 -5.54 -5.54
C GLN A 131 -0.30 -5.78 -7.04
N CYS A 132 -0.89 -6.82 -7.64
CA CYS A 132 -0.68 -7.19 -9.04
C CYS A 132 -1.92 -6.97 -9.91
N SER A 133 -2.63 -5.85 -9.71
CA SER A 133 -3.91 -5.57 -10.34
C SER A 133 -5.00 -6.59 -9.93
N ASN A 134 -5.05 -6.92 -8.64
CA ASN A 134 -5.95 -7.96 -8.12
C ASN A 134 -7.44 -7.65 -8.32
N LEU A 135 -7.83 -6.37 -8.42
CA LEU A 135 -9.24 -6.01 -8.64
C LEU A 135 -9.76 -6.54 -9.99
N PRO A 136 -9.19 -6.19 -11.16
CA PRO A 136 -9.66 -6.72 -12.43
C PRO A 136 -9.40 -8.22 -12.60
N THR A 137 -8.38 -8.79 -11.96
CA THR A 137 -8.03 -10.22 -12.15
C THR A 137 -8.80 -11.17 -11.24
N GLU A 138 -9.03 -10.80 -9.98
CA GLU A 138 -9.68 -11.67 -8.98
C GLU A 138 -11.14 -11.24 -8.71
N LEU A 139 -11.48 -9.95 -8.85
CA LEU A 139 -12.79 -9.40 -8.50
C LEU A 139 -13.44 -8.58 -9.65
N PRO A 140 -13.48 -9.10 -10.90
CA PRO A 140 -13.99 -8.33 -12.05
C PRO A 140 -15.46 -7.90 -11.91
N GLN A 141 -16.25 -8.60 -11.10
CA GLN A 141 -17.66 -8.27 -10.83
C GLN A 141 -17.84 -6.92 -10.11
N LEU A 142 -16.78 -6.42 -9.47
CA LEU A 142 -16.77 -5.12 -8.79
C LEU A 142 -16.37 -3.96 -9.70
N LEU A 143 -15.80 -4.22 -10.89
CA LEU A 143 -15.38 -3.18 -11.82
C LEU A 143 -16.50 -2.22 -12.26
N PRO A 144 -17.77 -2.64 -12.43
CA PRO A 144 -18.84 -1.69 -12.77
C PRO A 144 -19.13 -0.65 -11.68
N ASP A 145 -18.61 -0.81 -10.47
CA ASP A 145 -18.86 0.10 -9.34
C ASP A 145 -17.84 1.25 -9.22
N LEU A 146 -16.83 1.29 -10.09
CA LEU A 146 -15.76 2.28 -10.09
C LEU A 146 -15.14 2.44 -11.47
N GLU A 147 -14.27 3.42 -11.64
CA GLU A 147 -13.54 3.60 -12.89
C GLU A 147 -12.26 2.76 -12.91
N SER A 148 -11.88 2.25 -14.09
CA SER A 148 -10.62 1.51 -14.28
C SER A 148 -9.37 2.39 -14.19
N HIS A 149 -9.53 3.71 -14.21
CA HIS A 149 -8.48 4.70 -14.05
C HIS A 149 -9.06 6.04 -13.59
N VAL A 150 -8.21 6.98 -13.18
CA VAL A 150 -8.62 8.35 -12.81
C VAL A 150 -8.36 9.28 -14.00
N PRO A 151 -9.38 9.76 -14.73
CA PRO A 151 -9.17 10.37 -16.05
C PRO A 151 -8.22 11.57 -16.07
N TRP A 152 -8.40 12.50 -15.13
CA TRP A 152 -7.57 13.71 -15.05
C TRP A 152 -6.11 13.40 -14.69
N ALA A 153 -5.86 12.33 -13.92
CA ALA A 153 -4.50 11.90 -13.58
C ALA A 153 -3.84 11.18 -14.75
N SER A 154 -4.58 10.33 -15.47
CA SER A 154 -4.08 9.67 -16.68
C SER A 154 -3.72 10.67 -17.77
N GLU A 155 -4.52 11.72 -17.95
CA GLU A 155 -4.20 12.82 -18.85
C GLU A 155 -2.94 13.56 -18.41
N ALA A 156 -2.82 13.89 -17.12
CA ALA A 156 -1.64 14.59 -16.57
C ALA A 156 -0.35 13.78 -16.73
N LEU A 157 -0.40 12.47 -16.47
CA LEU A 157 0.75 11.56 -16.52
C LEU A 157 1.04 11.03 -17.92
N GLY A 158 0.13 11.26 -18.88
CA GLY A 158 0.23 10.76 -20.25
C GLY A 158 0.22 9.23 -20.36
N LYS A 159 -0.37 8.52 -19.39
CA LYS A 159 -0.42 7.05 -19.36
C LYS A 159 -1.60 6.50 -18.55
N MET A 160 -1.93 5.24 -18.81
CA MET A 160 -2.90 4.47 -18.00
C MET A 160 -2.21 3.86 -16.77
N PRO A 161 -2.96 3.52 -15.71
CA PRO A 161 -2.40 2.81 -14.56
C PRO A 161 -1.92 1.41 -14.96
N ASP A 162 -0.76 1.02 -14.44
CA ASP A 162 -0.20 -0.33 -14.64
C ASP A 162 -0.98 -1.39 -13.82
N ALA A 163 -1.58 -0.98 -12.70
CA ALA A 163 -2.36 -1.84 -11.82
C ALA A 163 -3.52 -1.10 -11.16
N VAL A 164 -4.63 -1.82 -10.93
CA VAL A 164 -5.75 -1.37 -10.09
C VAL A 164 -5.94 -2.38 -8.98
N ASN A 165 -5.65 -1.98 -7.75
CA ASN A 165 -5.61 -2.89 -6.60
C ASN A 165 -6.83 -2.70 -5.69
N PHE A 166 -7.39 -3.82 -5.21
CA PHE A 166 -8.42 -3.89 -4.18
C PHE A 166 -7.78 -4.24 -2.83
N TRP A 167 -8.19 -3.52 -1.79
CA TRP A 167 -7.66 -3.65 -0.44
C TRP A 167 -8.78 -3.85 0.58
N LEU A 168 -8.69 -4.91 1.38
CA LEU A 168 -9.61 -5.21 2.48
C LEU A 168 -8.87 -6.02 3.54
N GLY A 169 -8.79 -5.53 4.78
CA GLY A 169 -8.06 -6.24 5.83
C GLY A 169 -8.45 -5.82 7.23
N GLU A 170 -7.94 -6.57 8.20
CA GLU A 170 -8.14 -6.31 9.61
C GLU A 170 -7.43 -5.02 10.05
N ALA A 171 -7.93 -4.42 11.15
CA ALA A 171 -7.31 -3.23 11.72
C ALA A 171 -5.87 -3.46 12.22
N ALA A 172 -5.52 -4.73 12.53
CA ALA A 172 -4.19 -5.13 12.95
C ALA A 172 -3.20 -5.24 11.77
N ALA A 173 -3.67 -5.26 10.52
CA ALA A 173 -2.81 -5.37 9.34
C ALA A 173 -2.07 -4.04 9.08
N VAL A 174 -0.74 -4.08 9.18
CA VAL A 174 0.15 -2.93 9.04
C VAL A 174 1.16 -3.19 7.93
N THR A 175 1.18 -2.29 6.94
CA THR A 175 2.24 -2.24 5.93
C THR A 175 3.45 -1.48 6.49
N SER A 176 4.63 -2.10 6.48
CA SER A 176 5.87 -1.51 7.00
C SER A 176 6.38 -0.34 6.13
N LEU A 177 7.35 0.44 6.63
CA LEU A 177 7.90 1.58 5.89
C LEU A 177 8.62 1.10 4.61
N HIS A 178 8.17 1.57 3.45
CA HIS A 178 8.75 1.26 2.15
C HIS A 178 8.59 2.46 1.21
N LYS A 179 9.05 2.30 -0.03
CA LYS A 179 8.79 3.24 -1.13
C LYS A 179 8.49 2.45 -2.40
N ASP A 180 7.62 3.00 -3.22
CA ASP A 180 7.28 2.45 -4.53
C ASP A 180 7.89 3.29 -5.65
N HIS A 181 7.98 2.69 -6.84
CA HIS A 181 8.37 3.38 -8.07
C HIS A 181 7.14 3.78 -8.91
N TYR A 182 6.01 4.05 -8.24
CA TYR A 182 4.72 4.35 -8.85
C TYR A 182 4.13 5.66 -8.33
N GLU A 183 3.43 6.37 -9.20
CA GLU A 183 2.51 7.45 -8.79
C GLU A 183 1.21 6.81 -8.27
N ASN A 184 1.00 6.84 -6.96
CA ASN A 184 -0.09 6.11 -6.32
C ASN A 184 -1.29 7.02 -5.99
N LEU A 185 -2.47 6.68 -6.50
CA LEU A 185 -3.74 7.31 -6.15
C LEU A 185 -4.54 6.38 -5.22
N TYR A 186 -4.43 6.62 -3.91
CA TYR A 186 -5.07 5.77 -2.90
C TYR A 186 -6.50 6.22 -2.57
N CYS A 187 -7.49 5.45 -3.01
CA CYS A 187 -8.91 5.77 -2.84
C CYS A 187 -9.54 4.95 -1.70
N VAL A 188 -9.97 5.60 -0.63
CA VAL A 188 -10.70 4.95 0.48
C VAL A 188 -12.20 4.99 0.21
N VAL A 189 -12.83 3.81 0.05
CA VAL A 189 -14.29 3.68 -0.18
C VAL A 189 -15.05 3.60 1.15
N SER A 190 -14.51 2.89 2.15
CA SER A 190 -15.09 2.72 3.47
C SER A 190 -13.99 2.61 4.53
N GLY A 191 -14.26 3.15 5.72
CA GLY A 191 -13.27 3.22 6.82
C GLY A 191 -12.28 4.37 6.66
N GLU A 192 -11.07 4.18 7.20
CA GLU A 192 -9.98 5.16 7.14
C GLU A 192 -8.63 4.46 6.91
N LYS A 193 -7.67 5.19 6.33
CA LYS A 193 -6.27 4.77 6.24
C LYS A 193 -5.39 5.84 6.87
N ARG A 194 -4.43 5.39 7.68
CA ARG A 194 -3.46 6.25 8.38
C ARG A 194 -2.09 6.06 7.75
N PHE A 195 -1.55 7.13 7.17
CA PHE A 195 -0.24 7.13 6.54
C PHE A 195 0.76 7.92 7.38
N LEU A 196 1.94 7.33 7.60
CA LEU A 196 3.13 8.04 8.03
C LEU A 196 4.05 8.15 6.82
N LEU A 197 4.35 9.38 6.39
CA LEU A 197 5.11 9.65 5.17
C LEU A 197 6.46 10.29 5.50
N HIS A 198 7.50 9.87 4.77
CA HIS A 198 8.78 10.57 4.70
C HIS A 198 9.03 10.98 3.24
N PRO A 199 9.47 12.22 2.95
CA PRO A 199 9.88 12.59 1.61
C PRO A 199 11.14 11.81 1.21
N PRO A 200 11.39 11.56 -0.09
CA PRO A 200 12.60 10.84 -0.53
C PRO A 200 13.91 11.48 -0.06
N SER A 201 13.91 12.80 0.17
CA SER A 201 15.05 13.54 0.69
C SER A 201 15.45 13.13 2.11
N ASP A 202 14.57 12.48 2.89
CA ASP A 202 14.89 11.95 4.23
C ASP A 202 15.75 10.68 4.20
N ARG A 203 16.03 10.12 3.02
CA ARG A 203 16.81 8.88 2.86
C ARG A 203 18.11 8.83 3.68
N PRO A 204 18.92 9.89 3.82
CA PRO A 204 20.13 9.84 4.65
C PRO A 204 19.90 9.47 6.12
N PHE A 205 18.68 9.63 6.63
CA PHE A 205 18.29 9.30 8.01
C PHE A 205 17.46 8.03 8.13
N ILE A 206 17.02 7.44 7.01
CA ILE A 206 16.25 6.19 7.00
C ILE A 206 17.24 5.03 6.83
N PRO A 207 17.40 4.15 7.83
CA PRO A 207 18.33 3.02 7.73
C PRO A 207 17.85 2.00 6.70
N TYR A 208 18.81 1.36 6.05
CA TYR A 208 18.59 0.24 5.14
C TYR A 208 19.67 -0.79 5.42
N GLU A 209 19.27 -2.05 5.49
CA GLU A 209 20.15 -3.19 5.65
C GLU A 209 19.76 -4.28 4.66
N LEU A 210 20.68 -5.24 4.45
CA LEU A 210 20.42 -6.41 3.62
C LEU A 210 19.96 -7.54 4.53
N TYR A 211 18.85 -8.18 4.17
CA TYR A 211 18.28 -9.29 4.91
C TYR A 211 18.08 -10.48 3.98
N THR A 212 18.23 -11.69 4.53
CA THR A 212 17.83 -12.91 3.82
C THR A 212 16.30 -12.92 3.70
N PRO A 213 15.74 -13.11 2.49
CA PRO A 213 14.30 -13.22 2.30
C PRO A 213 13.78 -14.53 2.90
N ALA A 214 12.62 -14.46 3.52
CA ALA A 214 11.92 -15.59 4.08
C ALA A 214 10.41 -15.38 3.92
N THR A 215 9.64 -16.45 4.07
CA THR A 215 8.17 -16.41 3.97
C THR A 215 7.56 -17.14 5.15
N TYR A 216 6.48 -16.59 5.70
CA TYR A 216 5.71 -17.32 6.70
C TYR A 216 5.04 -18.55 6.09
N GLN A 217 5.07 -19.66 6.82
CA GLN A 217 4.26 -20.85 6.54
C GLN A 217 3.35 -21.14 7.73
N LEU A 218 2.05 -21.31 7.45
CA LEU A 218 1.09 -21.76 8.45
C LEU A 218 1.09 -23.28 8.50
N THR A 219 1.40 -23.83 9.68
CA THR A 219 1.49 -25.27 9.96
C THR A 219 0.09 -25.88 10.17
N GLU A 220 0.03 -27.22 10.26
CA GLU A 220 -1.22 -27.94 10.60
C GLU A 220 -1.71 -27.68 12.04
N GLU A 221 -0.83 -27.18 12.92
CA GLU A 221 -1.13 -26.85 14.32
C GLU A 221 -1.54 -25.38 14.50
N ASP A 222 -1.93 -24.69 13.43
CA ASP A 222 -2.29 -23.27 13.41
C ASP A 222 -1.15 -22.35 13.91
N SER A 223 0.11 -22.79 13.78
CA SER A 223 1.31 -22.02 14.14
C SER A 223 2.01 -21.46 12.90
N PHE A 224 2.85 -20.43 13.08
CA PHE A 224 3.62 -19.82 12.01
C PHE A 224 5.10 -20.17 12.13
N GLU A 225 5.68 -20.63 11.02
CA GLU A 225 7.12 -20.84 10.86
C GLU A 225 7.68 -19.89 9.81
N ILE A 226 8.93 -19.47 9.98
CA ILE A 226 9.66 -18.66 9.01
C ILE A 226 10.55 -19.60 8.22
N VAL A 227 10.33 -19.66 6.91
CA VAL A 227 11.13 -20.49 6.00
C VAL A 227 11.90 -19.56 5.09
N ASP A 228 13.23 -19.66 5.14
CA ASP A 228 14.11 -18.93 4.23
C ASP A 228 13.70 -19.29 2.79
N GLU A 229 13.59 -18.29 1.91
CA GLU A 229 13.50 -18.60 0.50
C GLU A 229 14.86 -19.19 0.14
N GLU A 230 14.91 -20.52 -0.05
CA GLU A 230 16.07 -21.15 -0.66
C GLU A 230 16.38 -20.33 -1.91
N ALA A 231 17.65 -19.94 -2.07
CA ALA A 231 18.10 -19.19 -3.23
C ALA A 231 17.70 -19.98 -4.47
N MET A 232 16.51 -19.71 -5.02
CA MET A 232 16.02 -20.35 -6.22
C MET A 232 17.10 -20.07 -7.24
N GLU A 233 17.81 -21.13 -7.62
CA GLU A 233 18.89 -21.08 -8.59
C GLU A 233 18.37 -20.28 -9.79
N LYS A 234 19.03 -19.15 -10.05
CA LYS A 234 18.80 -18.35 -11.25
C LYS A 234 19.26 -19.11 -12.49
#